data_AF-A0A1Y5EI17-F1
#
_entry.id   AF-A0A1Y5EI17-F1
#
_cell.length_a   1.000
_cell.length_b   1.000
_cell.length_c   1.000
_cell.angle_alpha   90.00
_cell.angle_beta   90.00
_cell.angle_gamma   90.00
#
_symmetry.space_group_name_H-M   'P 1'
#
loop_
_entity.id
_entity.type
_entity.pdbx_description
1 polymer ?
#
loop_
_entity_poly.entity_id
_entity_poly.type
_entity_poly.pdbx_seq_one_letter_code
_entity_poly.pdbx_strand_id
1 'polypeptide(L)'
;MLNKLKPVLFLLALVWLTEVINFLSGHSLTSFGILPRTMSGLLGIPLAPFLHAGLWHTISNTLPLLILGGLLLTNGRNKFWITTISVILLSGILVWLFARGSYHVGTSALIFGYFGTLLGTAFFKRSFSSLIAALITVVLYGGLLWGLLPVRSYISFEGHFFGLISGVFCSWMLFKARKPYH
;
A
#
# COMPACT_ATOMS: atom_id res chain seq x y z
N MET A 1 10.16 0.57 22.76
CA MET A 1 9.28 -0.13 21.79
C MET A 1 8.63 0.84 20.80
N LEU A 2 8.01 1.94 21.25
CA LEU A 2 7.35 2.96 20.40
C LEU A 2 8.22 3.57 19.30
N ASN A 3 9.52 3.82 19.57
CA ASN A 3 10.44 4.38 18.57
C ASN A 3 10.55 3.53 17.28
N LYS A 4 10.33 2.21 17.36
CA LYS A 4 10.39 1.31 16.19
C LYS A 4 9.16 1.44 15.28
N LEU A 5 8.01 1.84 15.84
CA LEU A 5 6.75 2.00 15.10
C LEU A 5 6.54 3.40 14.53
N LYS A 6 7.43 4.37 14.85
CA LYS A 6 7.35 5.74 14.35
C LYS A 6 7.04 5.86 12.84
N PRO A 7 7.65 5.08 11.94
CA PRO A 7 7.34 5.19 10.50
C PRO A 7 5.89 4.85 10.13
N VAL A 8 5.33 3.78 10.69
CA VAL A 8 3.93 3.39 10.38
C VAL A 8 2.93 4.31 11.06
N LEU A 9 3.23 4.77 12.28
CA LEU A 9 2.43 5.76 12.99
C LEU A 9 2.45 7.11 12.26
N PHE A 10 3.58 7.48 11.65
CA PHE A 10 3.67 8.68 10.82
C PHE A 10 2.78 8.59 9.58
N LEU A 11 2.81 7.46 8.84
CA LEU A 11 1.90 7.25 7.71
C LEU A 11 0.44 7.28 8.15
N LEU A 12 0.11 6.64 9.27
CA LEU A 12 -1.24 6.65 9.80
C LEU A 12 -1.70 8.06 10.19
N ALA A 13 -0.83 8.84 10.83
CA ALA A 13 -1.12 10.22 11.19
C ALA A 13 -1.35 11.09 9.95
N LEU A 14 -0.56 10.91 8.89
CA LEU A 14 -0.80 11.59 7.61
C LEU A 14 -2.16 11.22 7.03
N VAL A 15 -2.51 9.93 6.97
CA VAL A 15 -3.80 9.45 6.47
C VAL A 15 -4.98 10.08 7.21
N TRP A 16 -4.92 10.13 8.55
CA TRP A 16 -6.01 10.69 9.34
C TRP A 16 -6.04 12.22 9.28
N LEU A 17 -4.88 12.89 9.23
CA LEU A 17 -4.82 14.33 9.07
C LEU A 17 -5.44 14.76 7.74
N THR A 18 -5.09 14.09 6.64
CA THR A 18 -5.67 14.37 5.33
C THR A 18 -7.16 14.03 5.27
N GLU A 19 -7.60 12.93 5.90
CA GLU A 19 -9.03 12.60 5.95
C GLU A 19 -9.85 13.60 6.77
N VAL A 20 -9.33 14.14 7.87
CA VAL A 20 -10.04 15.19 8.63
C VAL A 20 -10.25 16.42 7.77
N ILE A 21 -9.21 16.87 7.04
CA ILE A 21 -9.32 18.02 6.14
C ILE A 21 -10.31 17.70 5.01
N ASN A 22 -10.19 16.51 4.41
CA ASN A 22 -11.05 16.07 3.32
C ASN A 22 -12.53 15.96 3.75
N PHE A 23 -12.80 15.45 4.95
CA PHE A 23 -14.13 15.36 5.52
C PHE A 23 -14.75 16.76 5.70
N LEU A 24 -13.99 17.71 6.25
CA LEU A 24 -14.43 19.10 6.44
C LEU A 24 -14.66 19.83 5.11
N SER A 25 -14.01 19.39 4.02
CA SER A 25 -14.16 19.95 2.69
C SER A 25 -15.22 19.26 1.83
N GLY A 26 -16.06 18.39 2.41
CA GLY A 26 -17.07 17.62 1.68
C GLY A 26 -16.47 16.58 0.72
N HIS A 27 -15.33 15.99 1.11
CA HIS A 27 -14.53 15.02 0.34
C HIS A 27 -13.96 15.54 -0.99
N SER A 28 -13.86 16.86 -1.15
CA SER A 28 -13.36 17.49 -2.38
C SER A 28 -11.91 17.16 -2.71
N LEU A 29 -11.06 16.80 -1.72
CA LEU A 29 -9.67 16.41 -1.99
C LEU A 29 -9.55 15.09 -2.73
N THR A 30 -10.61 14.28 -2.80
CA THR A 30 -10.67 13.05 -3.61
C THR A 30 -10.36 13.30 -5.09
N SER A 31 -10.63 14.53 -5.57
CA SER A 31 -10.30 14.97 -6.94
C SER A 31 -8.79 15.10 -7.21
N PHE A 32 -7.94 15.08 -6.18
CA PHE A 32 -6.48 14.99 -6.31
C PHE A 32 -5.98 13.54 -6.33
N GLY A 33 -6.88 12.55 -6.39
CA GLY A 33 -6.53 11.15 -6.58
C GLY A 33 -5.94 10.87 -7.97
N ILE A 34 -5.57 9.61 -8.20
CA ILE A 34 -5.07 9.20 -9.53
C ILE A 34 -6.27 9.13 -10.47
N LEU A 35 -6.32 10.03 -11.44
CA LEU A 35 -7.19 9.92 -12.60
C LEU A 35 -6.39 9.27 -13.75
N PRO A 36 -6.74 8.06 -14.20
CA PRO A 36 -5.91 7.34 -15.17
C PRO A 36 -5.80 8.04 -16.51
N ARG A 37 -4.60 8.02 -17.08
CA ARG A 37 -4.26 8.57 -18.40
C ARG A 37 -4.51 10.07 -18.57
N THR A 38 -4.47 10.84 -17.47
CA THR A 38 -4.52 12.31 -17.51
C THR A 38 -3.28 12.95 -16.89
N MET A 39 -2.88 14.13 -17.34
CA MET A 39 -1.72 14.84 -16.79
C MET A 39 -1.93 15.22 -15.32
N SER A 40 -3.14 15.68 -14.96
CA SER A 40 -3.49 16.02 -13.57
C SER A 40 -3.46 14.80 -12.65
N GLY A 41 -3.83 13.61 -13.15
CA GLY A 41 -3.83 12.37 -12.38
C GLY A 41 -2.44 11.88 -11.96
N LEU A 42 -1.36 12.36 -12.58
CA LEU A 42 0.01 12.05 -12.16
C LEU A 42 0.33 12.63 -10.78
N LEU A 43 -0.23 13.79 -10.43
CA LEU A 43 -0.12 14.36 -9.07
C LEU A 43 -0.73 13.44 -8.02
N GLY A 44 -1.73 12.64 -8.42
CA GLY A 44 -2.36 11.65 -7.57
C GLY A 44 -1.43 10.50 -7.17
N ILE A 45 -0.35 10.21 -7.90
CA ILE A 45 0.52 9.05 -7.58
C ILE A 45 1.06 9.12 -6.13
N PRO A 46 1.74 10.20 -5.71
CA PRO A 46 2.20 10.31 -4.33
C PRO A 46 1.08 10.64 -3.32
N LEU A 47 -0.05 11.20 -3.78
CA LEU A 47 -1.10 11.73 -2.90
C LEU A 47 -2.20 10.71 -2.57
N ALA A 48 -2.57 9.88 -3.54
CA ALA A 48 -3.68 8.94 -3.46
C ALA A 48 -3.66 8.03 -2.22
N PRO A 49 -2.50 7.52 -1.73
CA PRO A 49 -2.47 6.72 -0.51
C PRO A 49 -3.04 7.43 0.73
N PHE A 50 -3.06 8.76 0.75
CA PHE A 50 -3.50 9.58 1.87
C PHE A 50 -4.91 10.17 1.67
N LEU A 51 -5.44 10.12 0.44
CA LEU A 51 -6.79 10.59 0.13
C LEU A 51 -7.77 9.43 0.24
N HIS A 52 -8.99 9.67 0.71
CA HIS A 52 -10.02 8.64 0.82
C HIS A 52 -11.38 9.17 0.38
N ALA A 53 -12.21 8.28 -0.17
CA ALA A 53 -13.56 8.63 -0.63
C ALA A 53 -14.61 8.68 0.51
N GLY A 54 -14.20 8.53 1.77
CA GLY A 54 -15.09 8.50 2.92
C GLY A 54 -14.46 7.94 4.19
N LEU A 55 -15.02 8.30 5.35
CA LEU A 55 -14.53 7.85 6.67
C LEU A 55 -14.45 6.33 6.80
N TRP A 56 -15.46 5.60 6.33
CA TRP A 56 -15.45 4.13 6.37
C TRP A 56 -14.31 3.52 5.56
N HIS A 57 -13.93 4.16 4.45
CA HIS A 57 -12.78 3.73 3.67
C HIS A 57 -11.48 3.88 4.50
N THR A 58 -11.27 5.03 5.14
CA THR A 58 -10.12 5.31 6.02
C THR A 58 -10.06 4.36 7.22
N ILE A 59 -11.20 4.14 7.89
CA ILE A 59 -11.30 3.22 9.04
C ILE A 59 -10.91 1.80 8.62
N SER A 60 -11.45 1.31 7.51
CA SER A 60 -11.16 -0.04 7.02
C SER A 60 -9.67 -0.27 6.69
N ASN A 61 -8.94 0.81 6.39
CA ASN A 61 -7.52 0.77 6.03
C ASN A 61 -6.58 0.95 7.24
N THR A 62 -7.08 1.47 8.36
CA THR A 62 -6.27 1.81 9.55
C THR A 62 -5.58 0.59 10.15
N LEU A 63 -6.33 -0.46 10.47
CA LEU A 63 -5.76 -1.63 11.13
C LEU A 63 -4.83 -2.44 10.21
N PRO A 64 -5.19 -2.74 8.94
CA PRO A 64 -4.26 -3.38 8.01
C PRO A 64 -2.97 -2.59 7.80
N LEU A 65 -3.04 -1.26 7.68
CA LEU A 65 -1.85 -0.41 7.56
C LEU A 65 -0.92 -0.57 8.76
N LEU A 66 -1.48 -0.51 9.97
CA LEU A 66 -0.72 -0.66 11.21
C LEU A 66 -0.05 -2.03 11.33
N ILE A 67 -0.81 -3.11 11.13
CA ILE A 67 -0.29 -4.47 11.32
C ILE A 67 0.71 -4.83 10.22
N LEU A 68 0.35 -4.67 8.94
CA LEU A 68 1.25 -5.04 7.85
C LEU A 68 2.46 -4.12 7.76
N GLY A 69 2.29 -2.81 7.99
CA GLY A 69 3.40 -1.88 8.09
C GLY A 69 4.32 -2.18 9.28
N GLY A 70 3.76 -2.57 10.42
CA GLY A 70 4.49 -3.02 11.60
C GLY A 70 5.30 -4.29 11.35
N LEU A 71 4.69 -5.30 10.70
CA LEU A 71 5.39 -6.52 10.27
C LEU A 71 6.51 -6.19 9.29
N LEU A 72 6.27 -5.31 8.32
CA LEU A 72 7.28 -4.90 7.36
C LEU A 72 8.47 -4.18 8.03
N LEU A 73 8.24 -3.39 9.08
CA LEU A 73 9.28 -2.73 9.87
C LEU A 73 10.24 -3.71 10.55
N THR A 74 9.85 -4.97 10.78
CA THR A 74 10.77 -6.01 11.27
C THR A 74 11.92 -6.29 10.31
N ASN A 75 11.77 -5.96 9.03
CA ASN A 75 12.83 -6.02 8.02
C ASN A 75 13.81 -4.83 8.07
N GLY A 76 13.55 -3.84 8.93
CA GLY A 76 14.35 -2.63 9.13
C GLY A 76 13.75 -1.37 8.49
N ARG A 77 13.98 -0.22 9.14
CA ARG A 77 13.42 1.09 8.76
C ARG A 77 13.74 1.52 7.33
N ASN A 78 14.96 1.26 6.85
CA ASN A 78 15.33 1.61 5.47
C ASN A 78 14.54 0.80 4.45
N LYS A 79 14.36 -0.51 4.70
CA LYS A 79 13.57 -1.36 3.79
C LYS A 79 12.09 -0.99 3.79
N PHE A 80 11.55 -0.60 4.95
CA PHE A 80 10.20 -0.07 5.05
C PHE A 80 10.01 1.10 4.10
N TRP A 81 10.83 2.16 4.21
CA TRP A 81 10.70 3.34 3.36
C TRP A 81 10.95 3.06 1.88
N ILE A 82 11.95 2.25 1.54
CA ILE A 82 12.18 1.82 0.15
C ILE A 82 10.93 1.12 -0.39
N THR A 83 10.34 0.21 0.38
CA THR A 83 9.12 -0.50 -0.01
C THR A 83 7.96 0.45 -0.16
N THR A 84 7.70 1.32 0.82
CA THR A 84 6.61 2.30 0.81
C THR A 84 6.69 3.17 -0.44
N ILE A 85 7.84 3.79 -0.70
CA ILE A 85 8.03 4.68 -1.84
C ILE A 85 7.92 3.90 -3.15
N SER A 86 8.56 2.73 -3.25
CA SER A 86 8.51 1.92 -4.47
C SER A 86 7.11 1.45 -4.80
N VAL A 87 6.34 1.02 -3.79
CA VAL A 87 4.95 0.59 -3.97
C VAL A 87 4.08 1.77 -4.38
N ILE A 88 4.16 2.92 -3.70
CA ILE A 88 3.39 4.13 -4.07
C ILE A 88 3.64 4.51 -5.53
N LEU A 89 4.91 4.61 -5.92
CA LEU A 89 5.27 5.01 -7.28
C LEU A 89 4.87 3.95 -8.31
N LEU A 90 5.29 2.70 -8.13
CA LEU A 90 5.07 1.64 -9.13
C LEU A 90 3.59 1.31 -9.27
N SER A 91 2.87 1.11 -8.16
CA SER A 91 1.43 0.83 -8.22
C SER A 91 0.66 2.04 -8.74
N GLY A 92 1.04 3.26 -8.36
CA GLY A 92 0.39 4.47 -8.86
C GLY A 92 0.59 4.67 -10.36
N ILE A 93 1.79 4.41 -10.89
CA ILE A 93 2.05 4.43 -12.34
C ILE A 93 1.21 3.37 -13.05
N LEU A 94 1.15 2.14 -12.53
CA LEU A 94 0.36 1.06 -13.14
C LEU A 94 -1.15 1.37 -13.11
N VAL A 95 -1.67 1.88 -11.99
CA VAL A 95 -3.05 2.37 -11.89
C VAL A 95 -3.30 3.48 -12.91
N TRP A 96 -2.39 4.46 -13.01
CA TRP A 96 -2.53 5.56 -13.95
C TRP A 96 -2.56 5.09 -15.42
N LEU A 97 -1.76 4.08 -15.77
CA LEU A 97 -1.72 3.52 -17.13
C LEU A 97 -2.97 2.68 -17.46
N PHE A 98 -3.35 1.79 -16.54
CA PHE A 98 -4.21 0.65 -16.87
C PHE A 98 -5.60 0.69 -16.22
N ALA A 99 -5.82 1.46 -15.16
CA ALA A 99 -7.10 1.44 -14.46
C ALA A 99 -8.21 2.15 -15.25
N ARG A 100 -9.47 1.92 -14.84
CA ARG A 100 -10.64 2.58 -15.43
C ARG A 100 -10.68 4.08 -15.13
N GLY A 101 -11.39 4.85 -15.95
CA GLY A 101 -11.51 6.32 -15.87
C GLY A 101 -12.34 6.81 -14.68
N SER A 102 -11.84 6.62 -13.47
CA SER A 102 -12.38 7.14 -12.20
C SER A 102 -11.22 7.59 -11.32
N TYR A 103 -11.46 8.46 -10.33
CA TYR A 103 -10.44 8.77 -9.33
C TYR A 103 -10.14 7.55 -8.46
N HIS A 104 -8.86 7.21 -8.34
CA HIS A 104 -8.35 6.16 -7.46
C HIS A 104 -7.66 6.79 -6.26
N VAL A 105 -8.16 6.47 -5.07
CA VAL A 105 -7.70 6.97 -3.78
C VAL A 105 -7.72 5.85 -2.75
N GLY A 106 -6.98 6.02 -1.67
CA GLY A 106 -6.99 5.13 -0.52
C GLY A 106 -5.63 4.48 -0.28
N THR A 107 -5.37 4.16 0.98
CA THR A 107 -4.13 3.47 1.38
C THR A 107 -4.10 2.00 0.94
N SER A 108 -5.21 1.47 0.43
CA SER A 108 -5.34 0.04 0.15
C SER A 108 -4.30 -0.48 -0.85
N ALA A 109 -3.96 0.27 -1.90
CA ALA A 109 -2.89 -0.11 -2.83
C ALA A 109 -1.54 -0.32 -2.09
N LEU A 110 -1.24 0.55 -1.12
CA LEU A 110 -0.05 0.43 -0.27
C LEU A 110 -0.14 -0.78 0.68
N ILE A 111 -1.32 -1.03 1.27
CA ILE A 111 -1.58 -2.19 2.13
C ILE A 111 -1.37 -3.51 1.35
N PHE A 112 -1.90 -3.60 0.12
CA PHE A 112 -1.67 -4.74 -0.77
C PHE A 112 -0.20 -4.86 -1.17
N GLY A 113 0.51 -3.75 -1.38
CA GLY A 113 1.96 -3.79 -1.60
C GLY A 113 2.75 -4.26 -0.39
N TYR A 114 2.34 -3.92 0.84
CA TYR A 114 2.94 -4.51 2.04
C TYR A 114 2.65 -6.00 2.15
N PHE A 115 1.42 -6.42 1.88
CA PHE A 115 1.04 -7.83 1.80
C PHE A 115 1.92 -8.58 0.81
N GLY A 116 2.02 -8.10 -0.44
CA GLY A 116 2.85 -8.69 -1.49
C GLY A 116 4.33 -8.70 -1.13
N THR A 117 4.83 -7.65 -0.48
CA THR A 117 6.24 -7.58 -0.04
C THR A 117 6.54 -8.62 1.05
N LEU A 118 5.64 -8.82 2.00
CA LEU A 118 5.81 -9.79 3.08
C LEU A 118 5.83 -11.22 2.54
N LEU A 119 4.88 -11.56 1.66
CA LEU A 119 4.85 -12.87 0.99
C LEU A 119 6.06 -13.08 0.09
N GLY A 120 6.42 -12.08 -0.74
CA GLY A 120 7.61 -12.14 -1.59
C GLY A 120 8.88 -12.32 -0.74
N THR A 121 8.99 -11.63 0.39
CA THR A 121 10.17 -11.72 1.25
C THR A 121 10.31 -13.12 1.84
N ALA A 122 9.20 -13.72 2.27
CA ALA A 122 9.16 -15.10 2.73
C ALA A 122 9.56 -16.08 1.63
N PHE A 123 9.04 -15.89 0.41
CA PHE A 123 9.34 -16.74 -0.74
C PHE A 123 10.82 -16.68 -1.15
N PHE A 124 11.40 -15.49 -1.23
CA PHE A 124 12.77 -15.28 -1.70
C PHE A 124 13.84 -15.54 -0.62
N LYS A 125 13.63 -15.09 0.63
CA LYS A 125 14.64 -15.22 1.70
C LYS A 125 14.53 -16.52 2.47
N ARG A 126 13.32 -17.08 2.62
CA ARG A 126 13.03 -18.32 3.37
C ARG A 126 13.62 -18.38 4.78
N SER A 127 13.81 -17.23 5.42
CA SER A 127 14.24 -17.19 6.83
C SER A 127 13.04 -17.42 7.75
N PHE A 128 13.29 -18.00 8.93
CA PHE A 128 12.24 -18.29 9.93
C PHE A 128 11.37 -17.06 10.24
N SER A 129 11.99 -15.90 10.48
CA SER A 129 11.27 -14.65 10.74
C SER A 129 10.40 -14.20 9.56
N SER A 130 10.87 -14.39 8.31
CA SER A 130 10.09 -14.01 7.13
C SER A 130 8.88 -14.93 6.91
N LEU A 131 9.04 -16.24 7.18
CA LEU A 131 7.95 -17.21 7.08
C LEU A 131 6.88 -16.94 8.15
N ILE A 132 7.27 -16.62 9.38
CA ILE A 132 6.32 -16.22 10.43
C ILE A 132 5.57 -14.95 10.05
N ALA A 133 6.28 -13.92 9.56
CA ALA A 133 5.63 -12.67 9.15
C ALA A 133 4.61 -12.89 8.01
N ALA A 134 4.94 -13.72 7.03
CA ALA A 134 4.01 -14.10 5.96
C ALA A 134 2.83 -14.93 6.49
N LEU A 135 3.05 -15.87 7.41
CA LEU A 135 1.98 -16.63 8.03
C LEU A 135 0.98 -15.73 8.77
N ILE A 136 1.47 -14.81 9.61
CA ILE A 136 0.64 -13.83 10.32
C ILE A 136 -0.15 -12.98 9.30
N THR A 137 0.52 -12.56 8.22
CA THR A 137 -0.11 -11.78 7.14
C THR A 137 -1.27 -12.53 6.50
N VAL A 138 -1.08 -13.80 6.13
CA VAL A 138 -2.14 -14.61 5.49
C VAL A 138 -3.26 -14.93 6.46
N VAL A 139 -2.96 -15.28 7.71
CA VAL A 139 -3.98 -15.63 8.71
C VAL A 139 -4.87 -14.44 9.04
N LEU A 140 -4.27 -13.26 9.26
CA LEU A 140 -5.04 -12.07 9.64
C LEU A 140 -5.68 -11.35 8.45
N TYR A 141 -5.01 -11.37 7.29
CA TYR A 141 -5.35 -10.51 6.15
C TYR A 141 -5.45 -11.24 4.82
N GLY A 142 -5.43 -12.58 4.78
CA GLY A 142 -5.69 -13.34 3.56
C GLY A 142 -7.06 -13.01 2.94
N GLY A 143 -8.02 -12.61 3.78
CA GLY A 143 -9.32 -12.10 3.35
C GLY A 143 -9.25 -10.85 2.45
N LEU A 144 -8.15 -10.06 2.49
CA LEU A 144 -7.96 -8.93 1.58
C LEU A 144 -7.97 -9.39 0.12
N LEU A 145 -7.55 -10.61 -0.19
CA LEU A 145 -7.50 -11.12 -1.56
C LEU A 145 -8.88 -11.17 -2.23
N TRP A 146 -9.98 -11.22 -1.46
CA TRP A 146 -11.34 -11.06 -2.01
C TRP A 146 -11.55 -9.68 -2.64
N GLY A 147 -10.82 -8.66 -2.18
CA GLY A 147 -10.79 -7.32 -2.77
C GLY A 147 -10.11 -7.23 -4.13
N LEU A 148 -9.51 -8.31 -4.65
CA LEU A 148 -9.04 -8.40 -6.04
C LEU A 148 -10.17 -8.74 -7.02
N LEU A 149 -11.30 -9.22 -6.51
CA LEU A 149 -12.46 -9.53 -7.35
C LEU A 149 -13.23 -8.23 -7.66
N PRO A 150 -13.71 -8.03 -8.90
CA PRO A 150 -14.44 -6.83 -9.30
C PRO A 150 -15.90 -6.86 -8.82
N VAL A 151 -16.13 -7.01 -7.51
CA VAL A 151 -17.47 -7.22 -6.92
C VAL A 151 -18.14 -5.92 -6.50
N ARG A 152 -17.37 -4.85 -6.21
CA ARG A 152 -17.89 -3.55 -5.78
C ARG A 152 -17.43 -2.45 -6.73
N SER A 153 -18.37 -1.67 -7.27
CA SER A 153 -18.09 -0.63 -8.28
C SER A 153 -17.28 0.56 -7.73
N TYR A 154 -17.28 0.82 -6.42
CA TYR A 154 -16.67 2.03 -5.84
C TYR A 154 -15.24 1.82 -5.28
N ILE A 155 -14.73 0.60 -5.23
CA ILE A 155 -13.37 0.28 -4.75
C ILE A 155 -12.56 -0.23 -5.95
N SER A 156 -11.38 0.35 -6.18
CA SER A 156 -10.53 -0.07 -7.29
C SER A 156 -9.79 -1.36 -6.96
N PHE A 157 -10.25 -2.46 -7.54
CA PHE A 157 -9.50 -3.70 -7.57
C PHE A 157 -8.16 -3.52 -8.31
N GLU A 158 -8.07 -2.58 -9.26
CA GLU A 158 -6.83 -2.27 -9.99
C GLU A 158 -5.74 -1.78 -9.04
N GLY A 159 -6.08 -0.88 -8.11
CA GLY A 159 -5.17 -0.42 -7.06
C GLY A 159 -4.68 -1.57 -6.17
N HIS A 160 -5.57 -2.49 -5.79
CA HIS A 160 -5.22 -3.67 -5.00
C HIS A 160 -4.28 -4.61 -5.76
N PHE A 161 -4.61 -4.91 -7.01
CA PHE A 161 -3.84 -5.80 -7.88
C PHE A 161 -2.45 -5.26 -8.17
N PHE A 162 -2.37 -4.00 -8.61
CA PHE A 162 -1.08 -3.35 -8.90
C PHE A 162 -0.28 -3.08 -7.63
N GLY A 163 -0.94 -2.81 -6.50
CA GLY A 163 -0.30 -2.77 -5.18
C GLY A 163 0.40 -4.09 -4.87
N LEU A 164 -0.34 -5.20 -4.93
CA LEU A 164 0.17 -6.55 -4.66
C LEU A 164 1.40 -6.90 -5.50
N ILE A 165 1.29 -6.72 -6.83
CA ILE A 165 2.38 -7.02 -7.76
C ILE A 165 3.59 -6.12 -7.50
N SER A 166 3.37 -4.82 -7.24
CA SER A 166 4.44 -3.88 -6.91
C SER A 166 5.19 -4.30 -5.64
N GLY A 167 4.47 -4.82 -4.65
CA GLY A 167 5.06 -5.35 -3.43
C GLY A 167 5.96 -6.58 -3.66
N VAL A 168 5.45 -7.56 -4.41
CA VAL A 168 6.23 -8.76 -4.77
C VAL A 168 7.48 -8.37 -5.57
N PHE A 169 7.32 -7.48 -6.54
CA PHE A 169 8.43 -6.97 -7.35
C PHE A 169 9.47 -6.22 -6.52
N CYS A 170 9.05 -5.33 -5.61
CA CYS A 170 9.95 -4.63 -4.70
C CYS A 170 10.75 -5.60 -3.82
N SER A 171 10.08 -6.64 -3.28
CA SER A 171 10.76 -7.68 -2.51
C SER A 171 11.81 -8.43 -3.32
N TRP A 172 11.50 -8.76 -4.57
CA TRP A 172 12.44 -9.40 -5.50
C TRP A 172 13.67 -8.52 -5.77
N MET A 173 13.47 -7.23 -6.05
CA MET A 173 14.57 -6.28 -6.25
C MET A 173 15.47 -6.17 -5.00
N LEU A 174 14.88 -6.04 -3.82
CA LEU A 174 15.60 -5.98 -2.55
C LEU A 174 16.37 -7.27 -2.23
N PHE A 175 15.88 -8.42 -2.69
CA PHE A 175 16.58 -9.70 -2.57
C PHE A 175 17.76 -9.76 -3.54
N LYS A 176 17.57 -9.37 -4.80
CA LYS A 176 18.63 -9.35 -5.82
C LYS A 176 19.77 -8.42 -5.44
N ALA A 177 19.48 -7.21 -4.98
CA ALA A 177 20.49 -6.23 -4.54
C ALA A 177 21.35 -6.68 -3.36
N ARG A 178 20.94 -7.73 -2.63
CA ARG A 178 21.71 -8.31 -1.51
C ARG A 178 22.66 -9.42 -1.91
N LYS A 179 22.48 -10.05 -3.07
CA LYS A 179 23.46 -11.01 -3.60
C LYS A 179 24.50 -10.19 -4.35
N PRO A 180 25.77 -10.11 -3.87
CA PRO A 180 26.84 -9.61 -4.73
C PRO A 180 26.86 -10.52 -5.97
N TYR A 181 27.06 -9.93 -7.15
CA TYR A 181 27.33 -10.70 -8.35
C TYR A 181 28.50 -11.65 -8.04
N HIS A 182 28.23 -12.95 -8.13
CA HIS A 182 29.27 -13.97 -8.15
C HIS A 182 29.94 -13.95 -9.52
#